data_AF-A0A161X3A2-F1
#
_entry.id   AF-A0A161X3A2-F1
#
_cell.length_a   1.000
_cell.length_b   1.000
_cell.length_c   1.000
_cell.angle_alpha   90.00
_cell.angle_beta   90.00
_cell.angle_gamma   90.00
#
_symmetry.space_group_name_H-M   'P 1'
#
loop_
_entity.id
_entity.type
_entity.pdbx_description
1 polymer ?
#
loop_
_entity_poly.entity_id
_entity_poly.type
_entity_poly.pdbx_seq_one_letter_code
_entity_poly.pdbx_strand_id
1 'polypeptide(L)'
;MQILISFALIAFGGVLVFSALQQISKKEGTERINRLALLGFLGVLVLFVLHALSVYSNWWGVTEDLAKTLGPFGDSFGPLTSLFSALAFAALIWTVFLQREELQLSRKELALTRQEMADQRFESMLMRMLEVHTSLVADMDVDVNGSNAASRKDCFKIFLLHKLLPKKYGIYEEEKNQTGTTSSDFRIYQSGSETDRISIGSDTFTMRAYDQMYIENRSDLGHYFRSLYNILRFISESSRPDIFEYARIIRAQLSDFELAIICLNCLSDNGTKLKPLVEEFSILDNLPKDLYLSKSLMDQFDPKALQTPEQQV
;
A
#
# COMPACT_ATOMS: atom_id res chain seq x y z
N MET A 1 19.01 39.09 50.92
CA MET A 1 18.89 39.02 49.45
C MET A 1 19.43 37.70 48.87
N GLN A 2 20.63 37.24 49.24
CA GLN A 2 21.19 35.94 48.76
C GLN A 2 20.39 34.69 49.18
N ILE A 3 19.77 34.72 50.36
CA ILE A 3 18.92 33.63 50.86
C ILE A 3 17.66 33.44 49.98
N LEU A 4 17.01 34.54 49.58
CA LEU A 4 15.85 34.52 48.67
C LEU A 4 16.19 33.98 47.27
N ILE A 5 17.41 34.24 46.78
CA ILE A 5 17.88 33.75 45.46
C ILE A 5 18.18 32.25 45.51
N SER A 6 18.77 31.76 46.61
CA SER A 6 18.99 30.32 46.83
C SER A 6 17.67 29.55 46.99
N PHE A 7 16.67 30.16 47.64
CA PHE A 7 15.32 29.61 47.76
C PHE A 7 14.56 29.56 46.42
N ALA A 8 14.72 30.56 45.56
CA ALA A 8 14.12 30.56 44.22
C ALA A 8 14.72 29.45 43.33
N LEU A 9 16.03 29.20 43.41
CA LEU A 9 16.71 28.15 42.63
C LEU A 9 16.27 26.73 43.02
N ILE A 10 16.05 26.45 44.31
CA ILE A 10 15.56 25.15 44.78
C ILE A 10 14.10 24.92 44.36
N ALA A 11 13.25 25.95 44.48
CA ALA A 11 11.86 25.88 44.03
C ALA A 11 11.76 25.67 42.50
N PHE A 12 12.62 26.35 41.72
CA PHE A 12 12.66 26.20 40.26
C PHE A 12 13.19 24.82 39.83
N GLY A 13 14.20 24.29 40.54
CA GLY A 13 14.68 22.92 40.35
C GLY A 13 13.62 21.86 40.63
N GLY A 14 12.83 22.04 41.70
CA GLY A 14 11.72 21.15 42.04
C GLY A 14 10.63 21.13 40.97
N VAL A 15 10.29 22.28 40.39
CA VAL A 15 9.30 22.39 39.30
C VAL A 15 9.79 21.73 38.01
N LEU A 16 11.08 21.85 37.66
CA LEU A 16 11.65 21.19 36.49
C LEU A 16 11.71 19.66 36.65
N VAL A 17 12.09 19.17 37.83
CA VAL A 17 12.07 17.73 38.15
C VAL A 17 10.64 17.19 38.11
N PHE A 18 9.67 17.95 38.64
CA PHE A 18 8.25 17.60 38.58
C PHE A 18 7.71 17.55 37.15
N SER A 19 8.09 18.52 36.30
CA SER A 19 7.70 18.54 34.89
C SER A 19 8.31 17.36 34.11
N ALA A 20 9.57 17.01 34.37
CA ALA A 20 10.23 15.86 33.78
C ALA A 20 9.59 14.53 34.20
N LEU A 21 9.20 14.40 35.48
CA LEU A 21 8.51 13.21 36.00
C LEU A 21 7.09 13.07 35.41
N GLN A 22 6.38 14.18 35.19
CA GLN A 22 5.10 14.15 34.47
C GLN A 22 5.25 13.73 32.99
N GLN A 23 6.35 14.12 32.35
CA GLN A 23 6.59 13.80 30.94
C GLN A 23 6.96 12.33 30.71
N ILE A 24 7.66 11.69 31.67
CA ILE A 24 7.95 10.25 31.67
C ILE A 24 6.66 9.42 31.94
N SER A 25 5.66 10.01 32.59
CA SER A 25 4.44 9.32 33.05
C SER A 25 3.26 9.29 32.05
N LYS A 26 3.53 9.16 30.75
CA LYS A 26 2.46 8.99 29.74
C LYS A 26 2.17 7.54 29.34
N LYS A 27 2.57 6.56 30.17
CA LYS A 27 2.22 5.14 30.00
C LYS A 27 1.05 4.74 30.91
N GLU A 28 0.08 4.04 30.34
CA GLU A 28 -1.09 3.52 31.05
C GLU A 28 -0.67 2.64 32.24
N GLY A 29 -1.20 2.92 33.43
CA GLY A 29 -0.97 2.14 34.66
C GLY A 29 -0.28 2.88 35.83
N THR A 30 0.29 4.07 35.62
CA THR A 30 1.00 4.84 36.67
C THR A 30 0.15 5.86 37.43
N GLU A 31 -1.16 5.93 37.20
CA GLU A 31 -2.06 6.90 37.85
C GLU A 31 -1.96 6.91 39.38
N ARG A 32 -1.83 5.74 40.02
CA ARG A 32 -1.69 5.63 41.47
C ARG A 32 -0.36 6.19 41.97
N ILE A 33 0.72 5.96 41.22
CA ILE A 33 2.06 6.47 41.54
C ILE A 33 2.09 8.00 41.41
N ASN A 34 1.40 8.55 40.41
CA ASN A 34 1.28 10.00 40.23
C ASN A 34 0.49 10.68 41.34
N ARG A 35 -0.62 10.08 41.78
CA ARG A 35 -1.40 10.62 42.90
C ARG A 35 -0.60 10.58 44.21
N LEU A 36 0.17 9.52 44.44
CA LEU A 36 1.06 9.42 45.60
C LEU A 36 2.21 10.44 45.54
N ALA A 37 2.82 10.63 44.37
CA ALA A 37 3.87 11.65 44.18
C ALA A 37 3.33 13.08 44.37
N LEU A 38 2.13 13.37 43.85
CA LEU A 38 1.46 14.67 44.02
C LEU A 38 1.10 14.94 45.49
N LEU A 39 0.54 13.94 46.18
CA LEU A 39 0.24 14.03 47.62
C LEU A 39 1.50 14.20 48.46
N GLY A 40 2.59 13.50 48.10
CA GLY A 40 3.90 13.67 48.71
C GLY A 40 4.44 15.09 48.54
N PHE A 41 4.41 15.62 47.32
CA PHE A 41 4.85 17.00 47.02
C PHE A 41 4.00 18.05 47.76
N LEU A 42 2.67 17.90 47.74
CA LEU A 42 1.76 18.80 48.43
C LEU A 42 1.95 18.74 49.95
N GLY A 43 2.22 17.55 50.50
CA GLY A 43 2.59 17.36 51.89
C GLY A 43 3.87 18.10 52.27
N VAL A 44 4.93 18.00 51.45
CA VAL A 44 6.18 18.75 51.65
C VAL A 44 5.95 20.25 51.57
N LEU A 45 5.12 20.73 50.63
CA LEU A 45 4.76 22.14 50.50
C LEU A 45 4.00 22.66 51.73
N VAL A 46 3.04 21.88 52.25
CA VAL A 46 2.29 22.23 53.46
C VAL A 46 3.21 22.30 54.67
N LEU A 47 4.09 21.30 54.85
CA LEU A 47 5.09 21.32 55.92
C LEU A 47 6.03 22.54 55.81
N PHE A 48 6.42 22.91 54.59
CA PHE A 48 7.22 24.10 54.33
C PHE A 48 6.50 25.40 54.71
N VAL A 49 5.23 25.55 54.33
CA VAL A 49 4.42 26.73 54.67
C VAL A 49 4.16 26.82 56.18
N LEU A 50 3.85 25.70 56.82
CA LEU A 50 3.67 25.62 58.27
C LEU A 50 4.96 26.01 59.01
N HIS A 51 6.12 25.55 58.53
CA HIS A 51 7.39 25.93 59.10
C HIS A 51 7.67 27.44 58.94
N ALA A 52 7.43 28.00 57.75
CA ALA A 52 7.61 29.44 57.48
C ALA A 52 6.68 30.31 58.35
N LEU A 53 5.41 29.91 58.50
CA LEU A 53 4.44 30.58 59.38
C LEU A 53 4.87 30.52 60.84
N SER A 54 5.36 29.36 61.29
CA SER A 54 5.84 29.15 62.65
C SER A 54 7.06 30.02 62.99
N VAL A 55 7.93 30.29 62.02
CA VAL A 55 9.07 31.21 62.17
C VAL A 55 8.58 32.67 62.21
N TYR A 56 7.65 33.05 61.34
CA TYR A 56 7.10 34.41 61.29
C TYR A 56 6.35 34.80 62.57
N SER A 57 5.55 33.89 63.14
CA SER A 57 4.82 34.13 64.38
C SER A 57 5.67 34.02 65.65
N ASN A 58 6.97 33.74 65.51
CA ASN A 58 7.91 33.49 66.60
C ASN A 58 7.39 32.46 67.63
N TRP A 59 6.65 31.46 67.15
CA TRP A 59 5.92 30.52 68.00
C TRP A 59 6.84 29.65 68.88
N TRP A 60 8.10 29.49 68.46
CA TRP A 60 9.10 28.67 69.11
C TRP A 60 9.96 29.45 70.12
N GLY A 61 9.72 30.76 70.28
CA GLY A 61 10.46 31.59 71.24
C GLY A 61 11.97 31.60 71.00
N VAL A 62 12.38 31.61 69.73
CA VAL A 62 13.81 31.52 69.35
C VAL A 62 14.52 32.81 69.75
N THR A 63 15.25 32.77 70.85
CA THR A 63 16.15 33.85 71.29
C THR A 63 17.45 33.84 70.47
N GLU A 64 18.15 34.97 70.41
CA GLU A 64 19.44 35.06 69.68
C GLU A 64 20.45 33.97 70.10
N ASP A 65 20.45 33.54 71.36
CA ASP A 65 21.34 32.49 71.85
C ASP A 65 20.89 31.07 71.46
N LEU A 66 19.58 30.82 71.32
CA LEU A 66 19.07 29.57 70.79
C LEU A 66 19.35 29.46 69.28
N ALA A 67 19.24 30.57 68.54
CA ALA A 67 19.62 30.62 67.12
C ALA A 67 21.11 30.31 66.91
N LYS A 68 21.99 30.81 67.79
CA LYS A 68 23.43 30.53 67.76
C LYS A 68 23.78 29.06 68.05
N THR A 69 22.96 28.34 68.80
CA THR A 69 23.15 26.90 69.06
C THR A 69 22.56 26.00 67.97
N LEU A 70 21.51 26.48 67.29
CA LEU A 70 20.86 25.77 66.17
C LEU A 70 21.67 25.81 64.86
N GLY A 71 22.45 26.87 64.61
CA GLY A 71 23.32 26.97 63.43
C GLY A 71 24.33 25.81 63.31
N PRO A 72 25.19 25.58 64.33
CA PRO A 72 26.16 24.48 64.33
C PRO A 72 25.51 23.08 64.28
N PHE A 73 24.29 22.95 64.82
CA PHE A 73 23.51 21.71 64.69
C PHE A 73 23.09 21.47 63.24
N GLY A 74 22.67 22.51 62.51
CA GLY A 74 22.40 22.44 61.07
C GLY A 74 23.65 22.12 60.24
N ASP A 75 24.79 22.70 60.59
CA ASP A 75 26.07 22.46 59.91
C ASP A 75 26.53 20.99 60.01
N SER A 76 26.11 20.27 61.06
CA SER A 76 26.40 18.84 61.24
C SER A 76 25.76 17.95 60.16
N PHE A 77 24.71 18.43 59.48
CA PHE A 77 24.07 17.74 58.36
C PHE A 77 24.70 18.06 56.99
N GLY A 78 25.70 18.96 56.91
CA GLY A 78 26.38 19.32 55.67
C GLY A 78 26.98 18.14 54.86
N PRO A 79 27.61 17.13 55.50
CA PRO A 79 28.05 15.93 54.79
C PRO A 79 26.89 15.12 54.19
N LEU A 80 25.75 15.08 54.89
CA LEU A 80 24.55 14.36 54.45
C LEU A 80 23.89 15.07 53.26
N THR A 81 23.78 16.40 53.27
CA THR A 81 23.25 17.17 52.14
C THR A 81 24.13 17.02 50.91
N SER A 82 25.45 17.04 51.09
CA SER A 82 26.43 16.82 50.01
C SER A 82 26.29 15.41 49.40
N LEU A 83 26.07 14.39 50.23
CA LEU A 83 25.81 13.01 49.77
C LEU A 83 24.52 12.92 48.95
N PHE A 84 23.43 13.52 49.42
CA PHE A 84 22.18 13.54 48.66
C PHE A 84 22.29 14.32 47.35
N SER A 85 23.05 15.42 47.31
CA SER A 85 23.34 16.14 46.06
C SER A 85 24.14 15.28 45.08
N ALA A 86 25.14 14.54 45.54
CA ALA A 86 25.91 13.63 44.70
C ALA A 86 25.05 12.48 44.15
N LEU A 87 24.18 11.89 44.98
CA LEU A 87 23.24 10.85 44.56
C LEU A 87 22.20 11.37 43.56
N ALA A 88 21.66 12.57 43.77
CA ALA A 88 20.76 13.22 42.83
C ALA A 88 21.44 13.47 41.48
N PHE A 89 22.71 13.90 41.48
CA PHE A 89 23.49 14.08 40.27
C PHE A 89 23.76 12.74 39.54
N ALA A 90 24.09 11.67 40.28
CA ALA A 90 24.23 10.33 39.72
C ALA A 90 22.92 9.83 39.10
N ALA A 91 21.78 10.07 39.76
CA ALA A 91 20.46 9.76 39.22
C ALA A 91 20.17 10.58 37.94
N LEU A 92 20.53 11.86 37.89
CA LEU A 92 20.38 12.68 36.68
C LEU A 92 21.21 12.12 35.51
N ILE A 93 22.48 11.76 35.76
CA ILE A 93 23.32 11.12 34.75
C ILE A 93 22.67 9.82 34.26
N TRP A 94 22.18 8.99 35.18
CA TRP A 94 21.47 7.76 34.85
C TRP A 94 20.25 8.03 33.96
N THR A 95 19.45 9.05 34.28
CA THR A 95 18.29 9.42 33.46
C THR A 95 18.68 9.87 32.06
N VAL A 96 19.79 10.59 31.89
CA VAL A 96 20.29 11.00 30.56
C VAL A 96 20.68 9.77 29.73
N PHE A 97 21.29 8.76 30.33
CA PHE A 97 21.59 7.50 29.65
C PHE A 97 20.31 6.76 29.23
N LEU A 98 19.32 6.68 30.12
CA LEU A 98 18.04 6.03 29.81
C LEU A 98 17.29 6.76 28.67
N GLN A 99 17.24 8.10 28.71
CA GLN A 99 16.64 8.91 27.66
C GLN A 99 17.33 8.73 26.30
N ARG A 100 18.67 8.60 26.29
CA ARG A 100 19.43 8.35 25.06
C ARG A 100 19.04 7.00 24.44
N GLU A 101 18.90 5.97 25.25
CA GLU A 101 18.47 4.64 24.80
C GLU A 101 17.05 4.68 24.22
N GLU A 102 16.11 5.33 24.92
CA GLU A 102 14.73 5.49 24.44
C GLU A 102 14.67 6.25 23.11
N LEU A 103 15.47 7.31 22.94
CA LEU A 103 15.57 8.03 21.67
C LEU A 103 16.13 7.16 20.54
N GLN A 104 17.10 6.29 20.84
CA GLN A 104 17.65 5.36 19.85
C GLN A 104 16.60 4.32 19.43
N LEU A 105 15.88 3.74 20.39
CA LEU A 105 14.80 2.80 20.13
C LEU A 105 13.67 3.46 19.32
N SER A 106 13.25 4.66 19.70
CA SER A 106 12.22 5.42 18.99
C SER A 106 12.63 5.76 17.55
N ARG A 107 13.89 6.13 17.30
CA ARG A 107 14.40 6.35 15.94
C ARG A 107 14.38 5.07 15.11
N LYS A 108 14.74 3.93 15.72
CA LYS A 108 14.70 2.62 15.06
C LYS A 108 13.27 2.22 14.71
N GLU A 109 12.34 2.38 15.64
CA GLU A 109 10.91 2.11 15.42
C GLU A 109 10.35 2.99 14.30
N LEU A 110 10.62 4.30 14.32
CA LEU A 110 10.20 5.22 13.27
C LEU A 110 10.74 4.83 11.89
N ALA A 111 11.97 4.33 11.82
CA ALA A 111 12.55 3.84 10.57
C ALA A 111 11.81 2.61 10.04
N LEU A 112 11.51 1.64 10.91
CA LEU A 112 10.72 0.45 10.56
C LEU A 112 9.29 0.83 10.14
N THR A 113 8.62 1.71 10.88
CA THR A 113 7.27 2.17 10.52
C THR A 113 7.25 2.92 9.19
N ARG A 114 8.28 3.72 8.88
CA ARG A 114 8.38 4.41 7.58
C ARG A 114 8.53 3.44 6.42
N GLN A 115 9.31 2.37 6.63
CA GLN A 115 9.45 1.31 5.63
C GLN A 115 8.13 0.58 5.42
N GLU A 116 7.50 0.10 6.50
CA GLU A 116 6.19 -0.55 6.46
C GLU A 116 5.12 0.33 5.79
N MET A 117 5.08 1.63 6.11
CA MET A 117 4.17 2.57 5.46
C MET A 117 4.44 2.74 3.96
N ALA A 118 5.70 2.63 3.51
CA ALA A 118 6.03 2.70 2.09
C ALA A 118 5.53 1.46 1.35
N ASP A 119 5.68 0.28 1.96
CA ASP A 119 5.19 -0.99 1.44
C ASP A 119 3.65 -0.99 1.34
N GLN A 120 2.96 -0.61 2.43
CA GLN A 120 1.50 -0.49 2.44
C GLN A 120 0.98 0.52 1.42
N ARG A 121 1.68 1.65 1.20
CA ARG A 121 1.30 2.64 0.18
C ARG A 121 1.39 2.07 -1.23
N PHE A 122 2.43 1.28 -1.50
CA PHE A 122 2.61 0.63 -2.79
C PHE A 122 1.48 -0.37 -3.04
N GLU A 123 1.22 -1.28 -2.10
CA GLU A 123 0.15 -2.27 -2.19
C GLU A 123 -1.22 -1.60 -2.37
N SER A 124 -1.51 -0.56 -1.57
CA SER A 124 -2.77 0.19 -1.67
C SER A 124 -2.93 0.85 -3.04
N MET A 125 -1.85 1.39 -3.61
CA MET A 125 -1.88 1.99 -4.94
C MET A 125 -2.12 0.93 -6.02
N LEU A 126 -1.43 -0.21 -5.93
CA LEU A 126 -1.61 -1.33 -6.85
C LEU A 126 -3.05 -1.85 -6.83
N MET A 127 -3.61 -2.09 -5.64
CA MET A 127 -5.00 -2.54 -5.50
C MET A 127 -5.99 -1.53 -6.06
N ARG A 128 -5.77 -0.23 -5.84
CA ARG A 128 -6.60 0.82 -6.44
C ARG A 128 -6.50 0.86 -7.96
N MET A 129 -5.32 0.62 -8.53
CA MET A 129 -5.17 0.52 -9.99
C MET A 129 -5.90 -0.71 -10.54
N LEU A 130 -5.84 -1.85 -9.84
CA LEU A 130 -6.58 -3.06 -10.18
C LEU A 130 -8.10 -2.85 -10.09
N GLU A 131 -8.60 -2.19 -9.04
CA GLU A 131 -10.01 -1.83 -8.91
C GLU A 131 -10.48 -1.00 -10.11
N VAL A 132 -9.74 0.05 -10.47
CA VAL A 132 -10.03 0.87 -11.66
C VAL A 132 -9.98 0.05 -12.95
N HIS A 133 -9.04 -0.90 -13.07
CA HIS A 133 -8.99 -1.79 -14.22
C HIS A 133 -10.24 -2.67 -14.32
N THR A 134 -10.66 -3.27 -13.21
CA THR A 134 -11.87 -4.10 -13.17
C THR A 134 -13.15 -3.28 -13.40
N SER A 135 -13.18 -2.02 -12.98
CA SER A 135 -14.32 -1.13 -13.28
C SER A 135 -14.39 -0.77 -14.76
N LEU A 136 -13.25 -0.48 -15.40
CA LEU A 136 -13.19 -0.27 -16.86
C LEU A 136 -13.69 -1.50 -17.61
N VAL A 137 -13.34 -2.70 -17.15
CA VAL A 137 -13.87 -3.94 -17.70
C VAL A 137 -15.37 -4.04 -17.48
N ALA A 138 -15.85 -3.74 -16.28
CA ALA A 138 -17.27 -3.81 -15.95
C ALA A 138 -18.15 -2.83 -16.73
N ASP A 139 -17.59 -1.67 -17.09
CA ASP A 139 -18.26 -0.63 -17.86
C ASP A 139 -18.28 -0.94 -19.37
N MET A 140 -17.52 -1.93 -19.85
CA MET A 140 -17.57 -2.31 -21.27
C MET A 140 -18.91 -2.96 -21.61
N ASP A 141 -19.50 -2.48 -22.70
CA ASP A 141 -20.70 -3.05 -23.29
C ASP A 141 -20.53 -3.27 -24.79
N VAL A 142 -21.14 -4.35 -25.29
CA VAL A 142 -21.21 -4.66 -26.71
C VAL A 142 -22.66 -4.96 -27.02
N ASP A 143 -23.29 -4.06 -27.78
CA ASP A 143 -24.63 -4.31 -28.31
C ASP A 143 -24.55 -5.36 -29.43
N VAL A 144 -25.13 -6.53 -29.15
CA VAL A 144 -25.33 -7.57 -30.15
C VAL A 144 -26.80 -7.55 -30.54
N ASN A 145 -27.07 -6.91 -31.68
CA ASN A 145 -28.35 -6.92 -32.38
C ASN A 145 -29.58 -6.75 -31.45
N GLY A 146 -29.53 -5.75 -30.56
CA GLY A 146 -30.71 -5.16 -29.93
C GLY A 146 -31.51 -6.05 -28.97
N SER A 147 -30.99 -7.19 -28.52
CA SER A 147 -31.72 -8.04 -27.57
C SER A 147 -30.92 -8.70 -26.45
N ASN A 148 -29.58 -8.72 -26.48
CA ASN A 148 -28.77 -9.06 -25.32
C ASN A 148 -27.40 -8.39 -25.42
N ALA A 149 -27.18 -7.28 -24.72
CA ALA A 149 -25.86 -6.69 -24.59
C ALA A 149 -24.97 -7.65 -23.79
N ALA A 150 -23.85 -8.08 -24.36
CA ALA A 150 -22.80 -8.63 -23.54
C ALA A 150 -22.19 -7.48 -22.74
N SER A 151 -21.99 -7.72 -21.46
CA SER A 151 -21.45 -6.72 -20.55
C SER A 151 -20.28 -7.34 -19.81
N ARG A 152 -19.33 -6.51 -19.41
CA ARG A 152 -18.18 -6.91 -18.58
C ARG A 152 -17.21 -7.82 -19.36
N LYS A 153 -16.79 -8.91 -18.73
CA LYS A 153 -15.82 -9.87 -19.30
C LYS A 153 -16.36 -10.63 -20.52
N ASP A 154 -17.68 -10.74 -20.66
CA ASP A 154 -18.28 -11.45 -21.79
C ASP A 154 -18.05 -10.72 -23.12
N CYS A 155 -17.79 -9.41 -23.09
CA CYS A 155 -17.42 -8.62 -24.28
C CYS A 155 -16.18 -9.19 -24.98
N PHE A 156 -15.17 -9.64 -24.24
CA PHE A 156 -13.96 -10.24 -24.79
C PHE A 156 -14.23 -11.54 -25.56
N LYS A 157 -15.18 -12.35 -25.05
CA LYS A 157 -15.63 -13.54 -25.77
C LYS A 157 -16.29 -13.17 -27.10
N ILE A 158 -17.11 -12.11 -27.13
CA ILE A 158 -17.77 -11.65 -28.36
C ILE A 158 -16.74 -11.08 -29.35
N PHE A 159 -15.80 -10.27 -28.88
CA PHE A 159 -14.70 -9.77 -29.70
C PHE A 159 -13.92 -10.92 -30.36
N LEU A 160 -13.59 -11.97 -29.60
CA LEU A 160 -12.84 -13.10 -30.11
C LEU A 160 -13.67 -14.02 -31.03
N LEU A 161 -14.85 -14.44 -30.60
CA LEU A 161 -15.62 -15.45 -31.34
C LEU A 161 -16.38 -14.84 -32.53
N HIS A 162 -17.01 -13.69 -32.34
CA HIS A 162 -17.90 -13.10 -33.35
C HIS A 162 -17.13 -12.24 -34.35
N LYS A 163 -16.20 -11.40 -33.87
CA LYS A 163 -15.47 -10.46 -34.74
C LYS A 163 -14.17 -11.04 -35.31
N LEU A 164 -13.49 -11.94 -34.60
CA LEU A 164 -12.18 -12.49 -35.03
C LEU A 164 -12.23 -13.87 -35.68
N LEU A 165 -13.17 -14.73 -35.30
CA LEU A 165 -13.30 -16.10 -35.82
C LEU A 165 -14.55 -16.37 -36.68
N PRO A 166 -14.99 -15.48 -37.59
CA PRO A 166 -16.28 -15.60 -38.29
C PRO A 166 -16.43 -16.84 -39.21
N LYS A 167 -15.40 -17.71 -39.32
CA LYS A 167 -15.43 -18.90 -40.17
C LYS A 167 -14.95 -20.22 -39.52
N LYS A 168 -14.42 -20.21 -38.29
CA LYS A 168 -13.83 -21.43 -37.68
C LYS A 168 -14.72 -22.12 -36.65
N TYR A 169 -15.60 -21.38 -35.98
CA TYR A 169 -16.58 -21.92 -35.04
C TYR A 169 -17.96 -21.45 -35.46
N GLY A 170 -18.71 -22.29 -36.17
CA GLY A 170 -20.06 -22.00 -36.62
C GLY A 170 -21.01 -21.91 -35.43
N ILE A 171 -21.17 -20.72 -34.86
CA ILE A 171 -22.15 -20.45 -33.80
C ILE A 171 -23.14 -19.42 -34.32
N TYR A 172 -24.27 -19.98 -34.80
CA TYR A 172 -25.66 -19.48 -34.83
C TYR A 172 -25.91 -17.97 -35.01
N GLU A 173 -26.47 -17.62 -36.16
CA GLU A 173 -27.60 -16.67 -36.22
C GLU A 173 -28.87 -17.47 -36.58
N GLU A 174 -29.81 -17.60 -35.64
CA GLU A 174 -31.19 -17.95 -35.97
C GLU A 174 -31.90 -16.70 -36.51
N GLU A 175 -32.08 -16.62 -37.82
CA GLU A 175 -33.03 -15.67 -38.41
C GLU A 175 -34.46 -16.11 -38.09
N LYS A 176 -35.16 -15.32 -37.26
CA LYS A 176 -36.62 -15.43 -37.13
C LYS A 176 -37.28 -14.90 -38.41
N ASN A 177 -37.59 -15.79 -39.33
CA ASN A 177 -38.51 -15.47 -40.43
C ASN A 177 -39.97 -15.57 -39.98
N GLN A 178 -40.74 -14.49 -40.19
CA GLN A 178 -42.16 -14.38 -39.87
C GLN A 178 -43.10 -15.15 -40.80
N THR A 179 -42.62 -16.10 -41.59
CA THR A 179 -43.50 -16.96 -42.40
C THR A 179 -43.01 -18.40 -42.32
N GLY A 180 -43.83 -19.23 -41.67
CA GLY A 180 -43.53 -20.63 -41.39
C GLY A 180 -43.54 -21.50 -42.63
N THR A 181 -42.43 -21.53 -43.35
CA THR A 181 -42.16 -22.59 -44.32
C THR A 181 -40.68 -22.95 -44.27
N THR A 182 -40.43 -24.15 -43.77
CA THR A 182 -39.11 -24.75 -43.64
C THR A 182 -38.62 -25.16 -45.02
N SER A 183 -37.78 -24.32 -45.62
CA SER A 183 -36.98 -24.71 -46.78
C SER A 183 -35.53 -24.38 -46.50
N SER A 184 -34.82 -25.44 -46.11
CA SER A 184 -33.38 -25.53 -45.92
C SER A 184 -32.66 -25.44 -47.26
N ASP A 185 -32.45 -24.22 -47.76
CA ASP A 185 -31.56 -23.96 -48.89
C ASP A 185 -30.75 -22.68 -48.63
N PHE A 186 -29.55 -22.86 -48.05
CA PHE A 186 -28.57 -21.80 -47.83
C PHE A 186 -27.66 -21.68 -49.06
N ARG A 187 -27.77 -20.59 -49.83
CA ARG A 187 -26.85 -20.23 -50.91
C ARG A 187 -25.87 -19.18 -50.43
N ILE A 188 -24.58 -19.54 -50.36
CA ILE A 188 -23.47 -18.61 -50.15
C ILE A 188 -23.28 -17.80 -51.44
N TYR A 189 -23.52 -16.49 -51.39
CA TYR A 189 -22.97 -15.55 -52.37
C TYR A 189 -21.51 -15.28 -52.02
N GLN A 190 -20.62 -16.01 -52.69
CA GLN A 190 -19.26 -15.56 -52.92
C GLN A 190 -19.35 -14.49 -54.02
N SER A 191 -19.09 -13.23 -53.68
CA SER A 191 -18.91 -12.18 -54.69
C SER A 191 -17.48 -11.69 -54.64
N GLY A 192 -16.75 -11.91 -55.74
CA GLY A 192 -15.42 -11.35 -55.98
C GLY A 192 -14.37 -12.34 -56.48
N SER A 193 -14.40 -12.61 -57.79
CA SER A 193 -13.30 -13.03 -58.68
C SER A 193 -12.31 -14.13 -58.22
N GLU A 194 -12.31 -15.21 -58.98
CA GLU A 194 -11.50 -16.42 -58.90
C GLU A 194 -9.99 -16.25 -59.24
N THR A 195 -9.39 -15.07 -59.06
CA THR A 195 -8.00 -14.79 -59.50
C THR A 195 -7.06 -14.12 -58.50
N ASP A 196 -7.42 -13.97 -57.22
CA ASP A 196 -6.43 -13.63 -56.18
C ASP A 196 -6.31 -14.75 -55.14
N ARG A 197 -5.74 -15.88 -55.57
CA ARG A 197 -5.09 -16.84 -54.66
C ARG A 197 -3.79 -16.22 -54.14
N ILE A 198 -3.88 -15.13 -53.39
CA ILE A 198 -2.83 -14.78 -52.45
C ILE A 198 -3.14 -15.59 -51.21
N SER A 199 -2.27 -16.57 -50.93
CA SER A 199 -2.13 -17.21 -49.63
C SER A 199 -1.78 -16.15 -48.58
N ILE A 200 -2.77 -15.34 -48.19
CA ILE A 200 -2.70 -14.50 -47.01
C ILE A 200 -2.66 -15.50 -45.86
N GLY A 201 -1.47 -15.67 -45.26
CA GLY A 201 -1.29 -16.59 -44.14
C GLY A 201 -2.39 -16.38 -43.10
N SER A 202 -2.86 -17.47 -42.49
CA SER A 202 -3.90 -17.44 -41.44
C SER A 202 -3.68 -16.30 -40.43
N ASP A 203 -2.42 -16.03 -40.13
CA ASP A 203 -1.96 -15.02 -39.19
C ASP A 203 -2.18 -13.60 -39.70
N THR A 204 -1.87 -13.31 -40.96
CA THR A 204 -2.11 -11.99 -41.56
C THR A 204 -3.60 -11.66 -41.62
N PHE A 205 -4.45 -12.65 -41.91
CA PHE A 205 -5.90 -12.48 -41.83
C PHE A 205 -6.36 -12.21 -40.39
N THR A 206 -5.85 -13.00 -39.44
CA THR A 206 -6.18 -12.86 -38.01
C THR A 206 -5.80 -11.48 -37.48
N MET A 207 -4.61 -10.98 -37.81
CA MET A 207 -4.16 -9.65 -37.40
C MET A 207 -4.97 -8.54 -38.04
N ARG A 208 -5.36 -8.65 -39.32
CA ARG A 208 -6.25 -7.68 -39.96
C ARG A 208 -7.64 -7.66 -39.32
N ALA A 209 -8.19 -8.82 -38.99
CA ALA A 209 -9.46 -8.92 -38.28
C ALA A 209 -9.35 -8.30 -36.88
N TYR A 210 -8.22 -8.50 -36.20
CA TYR A 210 -7.91 -7.87 -34.92
C TYR A 210 -7.86 -6.35 -35.03
N ASP A 211 -7.15 -5.81 -36.02
CA ASP A 211 -7.04 -4.37 -36.22
C ASP A 211 -8.41 -3.73 -36.47
N GLN A 212 -9.26 -4.37 -37.29
CA GLN A 212 -10.62 -3.92 -37.53
C GLN A 212 -11.47 -3.93 -36.25
N MET A 213 -11.45 -5.04 -35.51
CA MET A 213 -12.15 -5.19 -34.23
C MET A 213 -11.68 -4.15 -33.22
N TYR A 214 -10.37 -3.89 -33.16
CA TYR A 214 -9.78 -2.90 -32.27
C TYR A 214 -10.22 -1.47 -32.66
N ILE A 215 -10.30 -1.15 -33.95
CA ILE A 215 -10.76 0.16 -34.42
C ILE A 215 -12.22 0.40 -34.03
N GLU A 216 -13.09 -0.60 -34.21
CA GLU A 216 -14.50 -0.51 -33.87
C GLU A 216 -14.74 -0.34 -32.36
N ASN A 217 -13.93 -1.01 -31.53
CA ASN A 217 -14.06 -0.97 -30.07
C ASN A 217 -12.91 -0.16 -29.41
N ARG A 218 -12.36 0.82 -30.13
CA ARG A 218 -11.13 1.54 -29.73
C ARG A 218 -11.28 2.27 -28.40
N SER A 219 -12.47 2.78 -28.10
CA SER A 219 -12.76 3.46 -26.83
C SER A 219 -12.39 2.52 -25.69
N ASP A 220 -13.07 1.38 -25.60
CA ASP A 220 -12.98 0.51 -24.43
C ASP A 220 -11.67 -0.28 -24.41
N LEU A 221 -11.30 -0.91 -25.53
CA LEU A 221 -10.06 -1.67 -25.61
C LEU A 221 -8.83 -0.77 -25.44
N GLY A 222 -8.87 0.46 -25.96
CA GLY A 222 -7.80 1.41 -25.75
C GLY A 222 -7.62 1.77 -24.27
N HIS A 223 -8.71 2.00 -23.54
CA HIS A 223 -8.65 2.26 -22.10
C HIS A 223 -8.19 1.02 -21.32
N TYR A 224 -8.68 -0.16 -21.67
CA TYR A 224 -8.28 -1.44 -21.09
C TYR A 224 -6.77 -1.70 -21.19
N PHE A 225 -6.20 -1.65 -22.40
CA PHE A 225 -4.77 -1.93 -22.60
C PHE A 225 -3.87 -0.88 -21.96
N ARG A 226 -4.26 0.41 -21.98
CA ARG A 226 -3.52 1.47 -21.28
C ARG A 226 -3.52 1.24 -19.77
N SER A 227 -4.66 0.84 -19.20
CA SER A 227 -4.77 0.51 -17.79
C SER A 227 -3.88 -0.68 -17.42
N LEU A 228 -3.98 -1.79 -18.16
CA LEU A 228 -3.16 -2.98 -17.95
C LEU A 228 -1.66 -2.68 -18.07
N TYR A 229 -1.26 -1.95 -19.12
CA TYR A 229 0.11 -1.50 -19.31
C TYR A 229 0.61 -0.70 -18.11
N ASN A 230 -0.18 0.26 -17.60
CA ASN A 230 0.23 1.08 -16.48
C ASN A 230 0.38 0.26 -15.18
N ILE A 231 -0.46 -0.75 -14.95
CA ILE A 231 -0.34 -1.66 -13.81
C ILE A 231 0.95 -2.46 -13.90
N LEU A 232 1.20 -3.12 -15.03
CA LEU A 232 2.40 -3.92 -15.23
C LEU A 232 3.67 -3.07 -15.19
N ARG A 233 3.62 -1.87 -15.77
CA ARG A 233 4.72 -0.91 -15.70
C ARG A 233 4.99 -0.45 -14.27
N PHE A 234 3.94 -0.17 -13.49
CA PHE A 234 4.08 0.27 -12.10
C PHE A 234 4.79 -0.76 -11.23
N ILE A 235 4.49 -2.06 -11.41
CA ILE A 235 5.21 -3.13 -10.70
C ILE A 235 6.65 -3.28 -11.21
N SER A 236 6.89 -3.23 -12.53
CA SER A 236 8.23 -3.36 -13.12
C SER A 236 9.18 -2.25 -12.67
N GLU A 237 8.71 -1.00 -12.62
CA GLU A 237 9.52 0.16 -12.21
C GLU A 237 9.77 0.22 -10.69
N SER A 238 9.05 -0.57 -9.88
CA SER A 238 9.12 -0.50 -8.40
C SER A 238 10.42 -1.03 -7.79
N SER A 239 11.22 -1.79 -8.54
CA SER A 239 12.46 -2.44 -8.08
C SER A 239 12.30 -3.31 -6.83
N ARG A 240 11.09 -3.78 -6.53
CA ARG A 240 10.82 -4.61 -5.35
C ARG A 240 11.13 -6.10 -5.62
N PRO A 241 11.47 -6.88 -4.58
CA PRO A 241 11.75 -8.31 -4.77
C PRO A 241 10.50 -9.16 -5.05
N ASP A 242 9.32 -8.67 -4.66
CA ASP A 242 8.01 -9.34 -4.70
C ASP A 242 7.20 -9.04 -6.00
N ILE A 243 7.82 -8.43 -7.01
CA ILE A 243 7.14 -8.04 -8.26
C ILE A 243 6.42 -9.20 -8.97
N PHE A 244 6.98 -10.41 -8.92
CA PHE A 244 6.38 -11.59 -9.53
C PHE A 244 5.16 -12.11 -8.74
N GLU A 245 5.09 -11.86 -7.43
CA GLU A 245 3.92 -12.19 -6.63
C GLU A 245 2.73 -11.30 -7.00
N TYR A 246 2.97 -9.99 -7.19
CA TYR A 246 1.94 -9.07 -7.69
C TYR A 246 1.51 -9.38 -9.12
N ALA A 247 2.45 -9.71 -10.01
CA ALA A 247 2.14 -10.15 -11.36
C ALA A 247 1.21 -11.38 -11.37
N ARG A 248 1.46 -12.35 -10.49
CA ARG A 248 0.61 -13.53 -10.32
C ARG A 248 -0.81 -13.16 -9.87
N ILE A 249 -0.98 -12.18 -8.98
CA ILE A 249 -2.29 -11.65 -8.58
C ILE A 249 -3.01 -11.01 -9.78
N ILE A 250 -2.32 -10.14 -10.53
CA ILE A 250 -2.89 -9.47 -11.71
C ILE A 250 -3.34 -10.51 -12.74
N ARG A 251 -2.48 -11.49 -13.05
CA ARG A 251 -2.77 -12.56 -14.00
C ARG A 251 -3.99 -13.39 -13.59
N ALA A 252 -4.18 -13.65 -12.29
CA ALA A 252 -5.35 -14.38 -11.79
C ALA A 252 -6.67 -13.62 -11.97
N GLN A 253 -6.63 -12.30 -12.22
CA GLN A 253 -7.82 -11.49 -12.50
C GLN A 253 -8.21 -11.51 -13.98
N LEU A 254 -7.33 -11.95 -14.89
CA LEU A 254 -7.58 -11.97 -16.33
C LEU A 254 -8.32 -13.25 -16.74
N SER A 255 -9.36 -13.12 -17.54
CA SER A 255 -10.07 -14.25 -18.13
C SER A 255 -9.35 -14.81 -19.36
N ASP A 256 -9.66 -16.05 -19.73
CA ASP A 256 -9.07 -16.73 -20.89
C ASP A 256 -9.23 -15.92 -22.20
N PHE A 257 -10.40 -15.30 -22.40
CA PHE A 257 -10.67 -14.46 -23.56
C PHE A 257 -9.90 -13.12 -23.52
N GLU A 258 -9.69 -12.55 -22.33
CA GLU A 258 -8.82 -11.38 -22.15
C GLU A 258 -7.39 -11.73 -22.54
N LEU A 259 -6.86 -12.88 -22.08
CA LEU A 259 -5.51 -13.34 -22.42
C LEU A 259 -5.33 -13.50 -23.93
N ALA A 260 -6.31 -14.07 -24.63
CA ALA A 260 -6.25 -14.24 -26.08
C ALA A 260 -6.19 -12.89 -26.83
N ILE A 261 -6.95 -11.90 -26.36
CA ILE A 261 -6.96 -10.57 -26.98
C ILE A 261 -5.71 -9.77 -26.59
N ILE A 262 -5.17 -9.94 -25.37
CA ILE A 262 -3.86 -9.38 -24.97
C ILE A 262 -2.76 -9.94 -25.88
N CYS A 263 -2.77 -11.25 -26.15
CA CYS A 263 -1.83 -11.89 -27.06
C CYS A 263 -1.85 -11.21 -28.44
N LEU A 264 -3.03 -11.00 -29.02
CA LEU A 264 -3.17 -10.31 -30.30
C LEU A 264 -2.73 -8.84 -30.24
N ASN A 265 -3.06 -8.14 -29.16
CA ASN A 265 -2.64 -6.76 -28.97
C ASN A 265 -1.12 -6.62 -28.97
N CYS A 266 -0.42 -7.51 -28.26
CA CYS A 266 1.04 -7.51 -28.18
C CYS A 266 1.72 -7.75 -29.54
N LEU A 267 1.04 -8.42 -30.47
CA LEU A 267 1.53 -8.66 -31.84
C LEU A 267 1.13 -7.55 -32.82
N SER A 268 0.28 -6.62 -32.41
CA SER A 268 -0.07 -5.44 -33.22
C SER A 268 0.82 -4.24 -32.88
N ASP A 269 0.81 -3.24 -33.76
CA ASP A 269 1.58 -2.01 -33.57
C ASP A 269 1.26 -1.30 -32.24
N ASN A 270 0.00 -1.42 -31.78
CA ASN A 270 -0.48 -0.76 -30.55
C ASN A 270 0.07 -1.41 -29.27
N GLY A 271 0.37 -2.71 -29.28
CA GLY A 271 0.82 -3.45 -28.10
C GLY A 271 2.33 -3.61 -27.99
N THR A 272 3.11 -2.98 -28.87
CA THR A 272 4.59 -3.04 -28.86
C THR A 272 5.22 -2.72 -27.50
N LYS A 273 4.64 -1.77 -26.74
CA LYS A 273 5.10 -1.42 -25.38
C LYS A 273 4.61 -2.39 -24.30
N LEU A 274 3.47 -3.03 -24.52
CA LEU A 274 2.87 -3.97 -23.56
C LEU A 274 3.55 -5.34 -23.63
N LYS A 275 3.93 -5.77 -24.84
CA LYS A 275 4.59 -7.06 -25.11
C LYS A 275 5.75 -7.38 -24.13
N PRO A 276 6.77 -6.52 -23.94
CA PRO A 276 7.88 -6.85 -23.06
C PRO A 276 7.45 -7.08 -21.60
N LEU A 277 6.44 -6.36 -21.10
CA LEU A 277 5.92 -6.54 -19.75
C LEU A 277 5.12 -7.85 -19.63
N VAL A 278 4.35 -8.20 -20.67
CA VAL A 278 3.61 -9.47 -20.75
C VAL A 278 4.57 -10.66 -20.77
N GLU A 279 5.69 -10.54 -21.46
CA GLU A 279 6.77 -11.54 -21.50
C GLU A 279 7.54 -11.61 -20.17
N GLU A 280 7.88 -10.46 -19.58
CA GLU A 280 8.57 -10.36 -18.29
C GLU A 280 7.79 -11.05 -17.16
N PHE A 281 6.48 -10.83 -17.11
CA PHE A 281 5.61 -11.29 -16.04
C PHE A 281 4.85 -12.58 -16.33
N SER A 282 5.17 -13.28 -17.43
CA SER A 282 4.52 -14.53 -17.82
C SER A 282 2.98 -14.43 -17.80
N ILE A 283 2.44 -13.32 -18.32
CA ILE A 283 0.99 -13.03 -18.23
C ILE A 283 0.17 -14.07 -19.02
N LEU A 284 0.72 -14.64 -20.10
CA LEU A 284 0.03 -15.60 -20.97
C LEU A 284 0.20 -17.07 -20.51
N ASP A 285 0.83 -17.34 -19.37
CA ASP A 285 1.04 -18.69 -18.81
C ASP A 285 -0.26 -19.49 -18.64
N ASN A 286 -1.35 -18.80 -18.29
CA ASN A 286 -2.67 -19.41 -18.13
C ASN A 286 -3.52 -19.38 -19.41
N LEU A 287 -2.98 -18.96 -20.55
CA LEU A 287 -3.74 -18.95 -21.81
C LEU A 287 -4.05 -20.39 -22.23
N PRO A 288 -5.33 -20.79 -22.30
CA PRO A 288 -5.67 -22.17 -22.59
C PRO A 288 -5.40 -22.48 -24.07
N LYS A 289 -4.89 -23.69 -24.33
CA LYS A 289 -4.35 -24.08 -25.64
C LYS A 289 -5.40 -24.10 -26.76
N ASP A 290 -6.66 -24.28 -26.43
CA ASP A 290 -7.78 -24.23 -27.37
C ASP A 290 -8.06 -22.81 -27.89
N LEU A 291 -7.64 -21.77 -27.15
CA LEU A 291 -7.66 -20.38 -27.60
C LEU A 291 -6.40 -19.97 -28.38
N TYR A 292 -5.45 -20.89 -28.63
CA TYR A 292 -4.30 -20.58 -29.47
C TYR A 292 -4.74 -20.42 -30.93
N LEU A 293 -4.60 -19.19 -31.44
CA LEU A 293 -5.07 -18.84 -32.79
C LEU A 293 -4.22 -19.50 -33.88
N SER A 294 -2.89 -19.47 -33.72
CA SER A 294 -1.95 -20.23 -34.54
C SER A 294 -0.63 -20.45 -33.80
N LYS A 295 0.08 -21.52 -34.16
CA LYS A 295 1.42 -21.79 -33.62
C LYS A 295 2.42 -20.68 -33.98
N SER A 296 2.36 -20.19 -35.22
CA SER A 296 3.25 -19.13 -35.72
C SER A 296 3.09 -17.80 -34.99
N LEU A 297 1.88 -17.45 -34.53
CA LEU A 297 1.68 -16.28 -33.65
C LEU A 297 2.30 -16.50 -32.26
N MET A 298 2.15 -17.70 -31.69
CA MET A 298 2.71 -18.02 -30.37
C MET A 298 4.25 -18.06 -30.40
N ASP A 299 4.84 -18.54 -31.49
CA ASP A 299 6.30 -18.59 -31.68
C ASP A 299 6.95 -17.19 -31.74
N GLN A 300 6.16 -16.10 -31.83
CA GLN A 300 6.66 -14.72 -31.78
C GLN A 300 6.87 -14.18 -30.37
N PHE A 301 6.42 -14.89 -29.34
CA PHE A 301 6.66 -14.52 -27.94
C PHE A 301 7.90 -15.23 -27.39
N ASP A 302 8.60 -14.58 -26.46
CA ASP A 302 9.57 -15.28 -25.62
C ASP A 302 8.86 -16.44 -24.89
N PRO A 303 9.42 -17.67 -24.85
CA PRO A 303 8.86 -18.79 -24.07
C PRO A 303 8.49 -18.43 -22.62
N LYS A 304 9.18 -17.46 -22.01
CA LYS A 304 8.85 -16.91 -20.68
C LYS A 304 7.45 -16.34 -20.57
N ALA A 305 6.87 -15.85 -21.66
CA ALA A 305 5.51 -15.33 -21.67
C ALA A 305 4.46 -16.39 -21.37
N LEU A 306 4.75 -17.64 -21.77
CA LEU A 306 3.84 -18.78 -21.77
C LEU A 306 4.14 -19.80 -20.65
N GLN A 307 5.22 -19.61 -19.88
CA GLN A 307 5.64 -20.51 -18.80
C GLN A 307 6.22 -19.73 -17.63
N THR A 308 5.72 -19.97 -16.42
CA THR A 308 6.34 -19.42 -15.20
C THR A 308 7.72 -20.07 -14.93
N PRO A 309 8.71 -19.34 -14.39
CA PRO A 309 10.03 -19.88 -14.04
C PRO A 309 9.99 -21.09 -13.10
N GLU A 310 8.94 -21.22 -12.28
CA GLU A 310 8.72 -22.35 -11.36
C GLU A 310 8.45 -23.69 -12.09
N GLN A 311 8.07 -23.67 -13.37
CA GLN A 311 7.78 -24.87 -14.17
C GLN A 311 8.98 -25.38 -14.99
N GLN A 312 10.18 -24.82 -14.80
CA GLN A 312 11.41 -25.24 -15.50
C GLN A 312 12.26 -26.29 -14.74
N VAL A 313 11.69 -26.93 -13.71
CA VAL A 313 12.34 -27.99 -12.90
C VAL A 313 11.72 -29.35 -13.18
#